data_AF-A0A3A6PK35-F1
#
_entry.id   AF-A0A3A6PK35-F1
#
_cell.length_a   1.000
_cell.length_b   1.000
_cell.length_c   1.000
_cell.angle_alpha   90.00
_cell.angle_beta   90.00
_cell.angle_gamma   90.00
#
_symmetry.space_group_name_H-M   'P 1'
#
loop_
_entity.id
_entity.type
_entity.pdbx_description
1 polymer ?
#
loop_
_entity_poly.entity_id
_entity_poly.type
_entity_poly.pdbx_seq_one_letter_code
_entity_poly.pdbx_strand_id
1 'polypeptide(L)' 'MAKLVAPHGGKGLVCALLHGSELAAEKDKAAGLKKVQVSARAKGDLIMMGIGGFSPLSGF' A
#
# COMPACT_ATOMS: atom_id res chain seq x y z
N MET A 1 -4.40 -29.75 -10.93
CA MET A 1 -3.72 -28.57 -10.33
C MET A 1 -4.61 -28.02 -9.24
N ALA A 2 -4.08 -27.77 -8.03
CA ALA A 2 -4.83 -27.10 -6.98
C ALA A 2 -5.08 -25.63 -7.38
N LYS A 3 -6.29 -25.11 -7.16
CA LYS A 3 -6.58 -23.70 -7.40
C LYS A 3 -5.91 -22.87 -6.30
N LEU A 4 -5.34 -21.73 -6.68
CA LEU A 4 -4.81 -20.77 -5.69
C LEU A 4 -5.94 -20.31 -4.77
N VAL A 5 -5.61 -20.15 -3.49
CA VAL A 5 -6.52 -19.54 -2.52
C VAL A 5 -6.75 -18.08 -2.91
N ALA A 6 -8.01 -17.63 -2.86
CA ALA A 6 -8.34 -16.25 -3.13
C ALA A 6 -7.85 -15.34 -1.98
N PRO A 7 -7.40 -14.11 -2.27
CA PRO A 7 -7.11 -13.12 -1.24
C PRO A 7 -8.29 -12.87 -0.30
N HIS A 8 -7.98 -12.53 0.95
CA HIS A 8 -8.98 -12.23 1.97
C HIS A 8 -9.88 -11.06 1.56
N GLY A 9 -11.16 -11.12 1.93
CA GLY A 9 -12.15 -10.09 1.58
C GLY A 9 -12.76 -10.20 0.18
N GLY A 10 -12.32 -11.15 -0.66
CA GLY A 10 -12.97 -11.49 -1.93
C GLY A 10 -12.87 -10.44 -3.04
N LYS A 11 -12.06 -9.38 -2.85
CA LYS A 11 -11.88 -8.26 -3.79
C LYS A 11 -10.57 -8.35 -4.60
N GLY A 12 -9.82 -9.45 -4.44
CA GLY A 12 -8.44 -9.54 -4.93
C GLY A 12 -7.45 -8.86 -3.98
N LEU A 13 -6.21 -8.71 -4.44
CA LEU A 13 -5.18 -7.99 -3.69
C LEU A 13 -5.43 -6.48 -3.76
N VAL A 14 -5.34 -5.82 -2.61
CA VAL A 14 -5.43 -4.37 -2.48
C VAL A 14 -4.03 -3.82 -2.26
N CYS A 15 -3.37 -3.41 -3.35
CA CYS A 15 -2.01 -2.85 -3.29
C CYS A 15 -2.07 -1.31 -3.28
N ALA A 16 -1.49 -0.68 -2.26
CA ALA A 16 -1.44 0.78 -2.14
C ALA A 16 -0.22 1.41 -2.84
N LEU A 17 0.71 0.61 -3.37
CA LEU A 17 1.90 1.10 -4.05
C LEU A 17 1.54 1.66 -5.43
N LEU A 18 1.83 2.95 -5.64
CA LEU A 18 1.71 3.60 -6.94
C LEU A 18 2.91 3.28 -7.82
N HIS A 19 2.69 3.29 -9.14
CA HIS A 19 3.71 3.00 -10.15
C HIS A 19 3.72 4.08 -11.25
N GLY A 20 4.78 4.11 -12.05
CA GLY A 20 4.87 4.97 -13.23
C GLY A 20 4.62 6.46 -12.95
N SER A 21 3.76 7.07 -13.77
CA SER A 21 3.42 8.49 -13.68
C SER A 21 2.67 8.86 -12.40
N GLU A 22 1.82 7.98 -11.87
CA GLU A 22 1.09 8.22 -10.62
C GLU A 22 2.04 8.33 -9.43
N LEU A 23 3.05 7.47 -9.37
CA LEU A 23 4.10 7.54 -8.35
C LEU A 23 4.89 8.85 -8.44
N ALA A 24 5.22 9.29 -9.66
CA ALA A 24 5.94 10.54 -9.85
C ALA A 24 5.10 11.74 -9.37
N ALA A 25 3.84 11.81 -9.80
CA ALA A 25 2.92 12.88 -9.41
C ALA A 25 2.69 12.97 -7.90
N GLU A 26 2.48 11.83 -7.22
CA GLU A 26 2.28 11.83 -5.77
C GLU A 26 3.58 12.10 -5.00
N LYS A 27 4.75 11.76 -5.53
CA LYS A 27 6.04 12.18 -4.94
C LYS A 27 6.21 13.70 -4.97
N ASP A 28 5.90 14.32 -6.12
CA ASP A 28 6.00 15.78 -6.28
C ASP A 28 5.02 16.49 -5.35
N LYS A 29 3.77 16.02 -5.30
CA LYS A 29 2.75 16.53 -4.39
C LYS A 29 3.15 16.35 -2.91
N ALA A 30 3.68 15.19 -2.53
CA ALA A 30 4.10 14.90 -1.16
C ALA A 30 5.24 15.81 -0.67
N ALA A 31 6.07 16.34 -1.57
CA ALA A 31 7.12 17.29 -1.21
C ALA A 31 6.57 18.59 -0.58
N GLY A 32 5.36 19.01 -0.98
CA GLY A 32 4.68 20.19 -0.47
C GLY A 32 3.80 19.96 0.78
N LEU A 33 3.67 18.72 1.24
CA LEU A 33 2.81 18.38 2.38
C LEU A 33 3.57 18.37 3.71
N LYS A 34 2.82 18.54 4.81
CA LYS A 34 3.36 18.38 6.16
C LYS A 34 3.84 16.94 6.36
N LYS A 35 5.12 16.79 6.72
CA LYS A 35 5.75 15.49 6.96
C LYS A 35 5.59 15.07 8.42
N VAL A 36 5.19 13.83 8.63
CA VAL A 36 5.09 13.19 9.95
C VAL A 36 6.12 12.07 10.00
N GLN A 37 6.99 12.09 11.02
CA GLN A 37 7.92 10.99 11.27
C GLN A 37 7.14 9.79 11.81
N VAL A 38 7.38 8.61 11.25
CA VAL A 38 6.71 7.37 11.64
C VAL A 38 7.68 6.43 12.33
N SER A 39 7.16 5.60 13.24
CA SER A 39 7.95 4.56 13.90
C SER A 39 8.36 3.46 12.92
N ALA A 40 9.35 2.64 13.30
CA ALA A 40 9.76 1.49 12.50
C ALA A 40 8.61 0.49 12.27
N ARG A 41 7.72 0.31 13.26
CA ARG A 41 6.51 -0.53 13.14
C ARG A 41 5.58 0.03 12.06
N ALA A 42 5.18 1.30 12.17
CA ALA A 42 4.29 1.93 11.20
C ALA A 42 4.89 1.96 9.78
N LYS A 43 6.21 2.11 9.66
CA LYS A 43 6.90 1.97 8.37
C LYS A 43 6.76 0.56 7.79
N GLY A 44 6.87 -0.48 8.62
CA GLY A 44 6.62 -1.86 8.20
C GLY A 44 5.17 -2.07 7.74
N ASP A 45 4.21 -1.52 8.47
CA ASP A 45 2.79 -1.61 8.14
C ASP A 45 2.46 -0.91 6.80
N LEU A 46 3.07 0.26 6.54
CA LEU A 46 2.99 0.94 5.25
C LEU A 46 3.48 0.07 4.08
N ILE A 47 4.59 -0.67 4.27
CA ILE A 47 5.12 -1.59 3.25
C ILE A 47 4.13 -2.74 3.01
N MET A 48 3.59 -3.33 4.07
CA MET A 48 2.59 -4.41 3.98
C MET A 48 1.33 -3.97 3.25
N MET A 49 0.86 -2.73 3.48
CA MET A 49 -0.22 -2.14 2.68
C MET A 49 0.17 -1.92 1.22
N GLY A 50 1.40 -1.44 0.97
CA GLY A 50 1.91 -1.22 -0.39
C GLY A 50 1.85 -2.48 -1.26
N ILE A 51 2.19 -3.64 -0.70
CA ILE A 51 2.24 -4.92 -1.41
C ILE A 51 0.94 -5.76 -1.31
N GLY A 52 -0.09 -5.24 -0.64
CA GLY A 52 -1.37 -5.94 -0.44
C GLY A 52 -1.35 -7.04 0.61
N GLY A 53 -0.32 -7.10 1.47
CA GLY A 53 -0.23 -8.03 2.59
C GLY A 53 -1.31 -7.84 3.66
N PHE A 54 -2.00 -6.70 3.66
CA PHE A 54 -3.14 -6.40 4.53
C PHE A 54 -4.49 -6.35 3.80
N SER A 55 -4.59 -6.92 2.60
CA SER A 55 -5.88 -7.03 1.89
C SER A 55 -6.97 -7.60 2.82
N PRO A 56 -8.16 -6.98 2.90
CA PRO A 56 -8.72 -5.97 2.01
C PRO A 56 -8.51 -4.50 2.44
N LEU A 57 -7.64 -4.23 3.41
CA LEU A 57 -7.42 -2.86 3.90
C LEU A 57 -6.78 -1.98 2.83
N SER A 58 -7.20 -0.71 2.77
CA SER A 58 -6.69 0.30 1.84
C SER A 58 -6.03 1.51 2.52
N GLY A 59 -5.83 1.45 3.84
CA GLY A 59 -5.27 2.53 4.65
C GLY A 59 -5.18 2.16 6.12
N PHE A 60 -4.56 3.05 6.90
CA PHE A 60 -4.58 3.02 8.37
C PHE A 60 -5.93 3.43 8.94
#